data_AF-A2G8L2-F1
#
_entry.id   AF-A2G8L2-F1
#
_cell.length_a   1.000
_cell.length_b   1.000
_cell.length_c   1.000
_cell.angle_alpha   90.00
_cell.angle_beta   90.00
_cell.angle_gamma   90.00
#
_symmetry.space_group_name_H-M   'P 1'
#
loop_
_entity.id
_entity.type
_entity.pdbx_description
1 polymer ?
#
loop_
_entity_poly.entity_id
_entity_poly.type
_entity_poly.pdbx_seq_one_letter_code
_entity_poly.pdbx_strand_id
1 'polypeptide(L)'
;MFDRDLHPKIIDFGFCREKGQNLSTYCGTELFMAPEIICGKSYDGQKAYIWAFGVTIHALATNQVPFDYANEALLINDIKNNQLKLDIKAQGLLGWICKNSLQINPEERLTAAQILDYAKSQLEFETLQPCLHHCTIRRANTNTTMPKIRFQINTPVIIRARIGNINYKKRRQIRSLE
;
A
#
# COMPACT_ATOMS: atom_id res chain seq x y z
N MET A 1 -1.03 5.47 13.30
CA MET A 1 -0.88 6.81 13.93
C MET A 1 0.46 7.41 13.54
N PHE A 2 0.73 8.66 13.89
CA PHE A 2 2.03 9.31 13.70
C PHE A 2 2.48 9.97 15.02
N ASP A 3 3.78 10.05 15.27
CA ASP A 3 4.32 10.86 16.39
C ASP A 3 4.45 12.34 16.02
N ARG A 4 5.06 13.14 16.91
CA ARG A 4 5.25 14.59 16.74
C ARG A 4 6.12 14.94 15.54
N ASP A 5 7.04 14.04 15.17
CA ASP A 5 7.95 14.18 14.04
C ASP A 5 7.40 13.50 12.78
N LEU A 6 6.12 13.11 12.81
CA LEU A 6 5.40 12.46 11.73
C LEU A 6 5.99 11.09 11.32
N HIS A 7 6.68 10.41 12.23
CA HIS A 7 7.04 9.01 12.03
C HIS A 7 5.82 8.11 12.24
N PRO A 8 5.59 7.12 11.35
CA PRO A 8 4.49 6.19 11.50
C PRO A 8 4.65 5.37 12.79
N LYS A 9 3.56 5.28 13.55
CA LYS A 9 3.40 4.43 14.72
C LYS A 9 2.28 3.42 14.44
N ILE A 10 2.64 2.14 14.46
CA ILE A 10 1.68 1.05 14.42
C ILE A 10 0.98 0.99 15.78
N ILE A 11 -0.33 0.90 15.74
CA ILE A 11 -1.20 0.82 16.91
C ILE A 11 -2.22 -0.29 16.68
N ASP A 12 -2.93 -0.66 17.76
CA ASP A 12 -3.99 -1.67 17.75
C ASP A 12 -3.49 -3.09 17.44
N PHE A 13 -3.00 -3.77 18.48
CA PHE A 13 -2.52 -5.14 18.41
C PHE A 13 -3.60 -6.17 18.81
N GLY A 14 -4.88 -5.80 18.83
CA GLY A 14 -5.98 -6.67 19.31
C GLY A 14 -6.12 -7.98 18.52
N PHE A 15 -5.66 -7.99 17.27
CA PHE A 15 -5.67 -9.16 16.38
C PHE A 15 -4.29 -9.81 16.20
N CYS A 16 -3.26 -9.32 16.89
CA CYS A 16 -1.92 -9.91 16.80
C CYS A 16 -1.87 -11.27 17.49
N ARG A 17 -0.97 -12.12 17.01
CA ARG A 17 -0.79 -13.50 17.46
C ARG A 17 0.71 -13.81 17.53
N GLU A 18 1.05 -14.76 18.39
CA GLU A 18 2.42 -15.24 18.48
C GLU A 18 2.86 -15.96 17.21
N LYS A 19 4.16 -15.85 16.90
CA LYS A 19 4.75 -16.45 15.70
C LYS A 19 4.72 -17.99 15.82
N GLY A 20 4.42 -18.67 14.72
CA GLY A 20 4.59 -20.13 14.59
C GLY A 20 3.30 -20.94 14.60
N GLN A 21 2.13 -20.31 14.74
CA GLN A 21 0.84 -20.97 14.56
C GLN A 21 0.12 -20.43 13.33
N ASN A 22 -0.42 -21.34 12.53
CA ASN A 22 -1.37 -20.95 11.50
C ASN A 22 -2.67 -20.47 12.17
N LEU A 23 -3.27 -19.47 11.54
CA LEU A 23 -4.49 -18.82 12.02
C LEU A 23 -5.68 -19.29 11.19
N SER A 24 -6.86 -19.33 11.80
CA SER A 24 -8.12 -19.67 11.12
C SER A 24 -9.22 -18.65 11.38
N THR A 25 -8.92 -17.60 12.14
CA THR A 25 -9.88 -16.55 12.47
C THR A 25 -10.14 -15.67 11.24
N TYR A 26 -11.41 -15.57 10.85
CA TYR A 26 -11.88 -14.56 9.91
C TYR A 26 -11.97 -13.22 10.64
N CYS A 27 -10.96 -12.37 10.48
CA CYS A 27 -10.91 -11.05 11.09
C CYS A 27 -10.07 -10.09 10.28
N GLY A 28 -10.43 -8.81 10.37
CA GLY A 28 -9.76 -7.71 9.66
C GLY A 28 -10.77 -6.86 8.91
N THR A 29 -10.27 -5.83 8.22
CA THR A 29 -11.05 -5.03 7.28
C THR A 29 -10.90 -5.63 5.88
N GLU A 30 -12.01 -5.89 5.20
CA GLU A 30 -12.11 -6.73 4.00
C GLU A 30 -11.20 -6.26 2.86
N LEU A 31 -11.06 -4.94 2.69
CA LEU A 31 -10.16 -4.35 1.69
C LEU A 31 -8.68 -4.72 1.89
N PHE A 32 -8.28 -5.05 3.11
CA PHE A 32 -6.89 -5.38 3.45
C PHE A 32 -6.69 -6.87 3.74
N MET A 33 -7.77 -7.65 3.79
CA MET A 33 -7.69 -9.08 4.06
C MET A 33 -7.11 -9.83 2.86
N ALA A 34 -6.26 -10.81 3.16
CA ALA A 34 -5.67 -11.67 2.15
C ALA A 34 -6.71 -12.65 1.58
N PRO A 35 -6.57 -13.10 0.32
CA PRO A 35 -7.53 -14.00 -0.33
C PRO A 35 -7.81 -15.28 0.46
N GLU A 36 -6.79 -15.84 1.11
CA GLU A 36 -6.88 -17.06 1.91
C GLU A 36 -7.72 -16.87 3.19
N ILE A 37 -7.70 -15.68 3.79
CA ILE A 37 -8.54 -15.34 4.95
C ILE A 37 -10.00 -15.26 4.49
N ILE A 38 -10.26 -14.59 3.37
CA ILE A 38 -11.61 -14.43 2.80
C ILE A 38 -12.20 -15.79 2.38
N CYS A 39 -11.36 -16.72 1.95
CA CYS A 39 -11.74 -18.09 1.67
C CYS A 39 -11.95 -18.95 2.93
N GLY A 40 -11.72 -18.42 4.13
CA GLY A 40 -11.86 -19.15 5.40
C GLY A 40 -10.83 -20.26 5.59
N LYS A 41 -9.67 -20.18 4.91
CA LYS A 41 -8.62 -21.19 5.01
C LYS A 41 -7.74 -20.91 6.22
N SER A 42 -7.09 -21.96 6.74
CA SER A 42 -5.95 -21.78 7.64
C SER A 42 -4.84 -21.02 6.91
N TYR A 43 -4.25 -20.00 7.54
CA TYR A 43 -3.29 -19.10 6.90
C TYR A 43 -2.08 -18.80 7.79
N ASP A 44 -0.95 -18.47 7.16
CA ASP A 44 0.20 -17.87 7.84
C ASP A 44 -0.05 -16.37 8.04
N GLY A 45 -0.13 -15.94 9.30
CA GLY A 45 -0.35 -14.55 9.66
C GLY A 45 0.70 -13.59 9.07
N GLN A 46 1.97 -14.01 8.97
CA GLN A 46 3.02 -13.17 8.38
C GLN A 46 2.75 -12.93 6.89
N LYS A 47 2.41 -13.97 6.14
CA LYS A 47 2.09 -13.85 4.70
C LYS A 47 0.83 -13.02 4.47
N ALA A 48 -0.17 -13.16 5.34
CA ALA A 48 -1.38 -12.33 5.29
C ALA A 48 -1.07 -10.85 5.58
N TYR A 49 -0.19 -10.56 6.56
CA TYR A 49 0.22 -9.18 6.84
C TYR A 49 1.02 -8.56 5.68
N ILE A 50 1.81 -9.35 4.93
CA ILE A 50 2.48 -8.86 3.72
C ILE A 50 1.46 -8.43 2.66
N TRP A 51 0.37 -9.18 2.47
CA TRP A 51 -0.70 -8.77 1.56
C TRP A 51 -1.31 -7.43 1.99
N ALA A 52 -1.71 -7.31 3.26
CA ALA A 52 -2.28 -6.08 3.80
C ALA A 52 -1.31 -4.89 3.65
N PHE A 53 -0.01 -5.13 3.83
CA PHE A 53 1.04 -4.15 3.59
C PHE A 53 1.10 -3.73 2.11
N GLY A 54 1.03 -4.66 1.17
CA GLY A 54 0.99 -4.38 -0.27
C GLY A 54 -0.21 -3.49 -0.66
N VAL A 55 -1.40 -3.81 -0.15
CA VAL A 55 -2.61 -2.97 -0.36
C VAL A 55 -2.40 -1.57 0.21
N THR A 56 -1.85 -1.48 1.42
CA THR A 56 -1.58 -0.21 2.11
C THR A 56 -0.60 0.67 1.31
N ILE A 57 0.52 0.10 0.85
CA ILE A 57 1.51 0.84 0.06
C ILE A 57 0.92 1.32 -1.27
N HIS A 58 0.13 0.48 -1.93
CA HIS A 58 -0.55 0.89 -3.16
C HIS A 58 -1.51 2.07 -2.92
N ALA A 59 -2.32 1.98 -1.86
CA ALA A 59 -3.24 3.04 -1.47
C ALA A 59 -2.51 4.33 -1.13
N LEU A 60 -1.39 4.28 -0.41
CA LEU A 60 -0.58 5.46 -0.12
C LEU A 60 0.05 6.08 -1.38
N ALA A 61 0.47 5.25 -2.33
CA ALA A 61 1.13 5.71 -3.56
C ALA A 61 0.16 6.27 -4.61
N THR A 62 -1.08 5.79 -4.65
CA THR A 62 -2.02 6.04 -5.75
C THR A 62 -3.37 6.60 -5.30
N ASN A 63 -3.63 6.62 -3.99
CA ASN A 63 -4.93 6.94 -3.39
C ASN A 63 -6.05 5.99 -3.84
N GLN A 64 -5.71 4.78 -4.33
CA GLN A 64 -6.63 3.75 -4.83
C GLN A 64 -6.23 2.37 -4.28
N VAL A 65 -7.19 1.46 -4.14
CA VAL A 65 -6.91 0.03 -3.88
C VAL A 65 -6.41 -0.65 -5.16
N PRO A 66 -5.63 -1.74 -5.07
CA PRO A 66 -4.99 -2.39 -6.23
C PRO A 66 -5.93 -3.34 -6.98
N PHE A 67 -7.24 -3.17 -6.89
CA PHE A 67 -8.26 -4.00 -7.53
C PHE A 67 -9.54 -3.18 -7.70
N ASP A 68 -10.45 -3.65 -8.54
CA ASP A 68 -11.75 -3.02 -8.68
C ASP A 68 -12.60 -3.28 -7.41
N TYR A 69 -13.23 -2.23 -6.89
CA TYR A 69 -14.01 -2.31 -5.66
C TYR A 69 -15.29 -1.48 -5.79
N ALA A 70 -16.39 -2.17 -6.07
CA ALA A 70 -17.73 -1.60 -6.04
C ALA A 70 -18.39 -1.76 -4.66
N ASN A 71 -18.31 -2.96 -4.08
CA ASN A 71 -18.73 -3.25 -2.72
C ASN A 71 -18.07 -4.54 -2.20
N GLU A 72 -18.21 -4.77 -0.90
CA GLU A 72 -17.64 -5.91 -0.18
C GLU A 72 -18.11 -7.26 -0.72
N ALA A 73 -19.41 -7.42 -1.00
CA ALA A 73 -19.96 -8.69 -1.46
C ALA A 73 -19.39 -9.11 -2.81
N LEU A 74 -19.22 -8.16 -3.74
CA LEU A 74 -18.59 -8.41 -5.04
C LEU A 74 -17.11 -8.75 -4.90
N LEU A 75 -16.35 -8.03 -4.06
CA LEU A 75 -14.95 -8.35 -3.79
C LEU A 75 -14.79 -9.77 -3.23
N ILE A 76 -15.61 -10.14 -2.24
CA ILE A 76 -15.59 -11.48 -1.64
C ILE A 76 -15.94 -12.54 -2.68
N ASN A 77 -16.94 -12.28 -3.53
CA ASN A 77 -17.32 -13.19 -4.60
C ASN A 77 -16.18 -13.39 -5.62
N ASP A 78 -15.54 -12.30 -6.05
CA ASP A 78 -14.43 -12.37 -7.00
C ASP A 78 -13.24 -13.13 -6.42
N ILE A 79 -12.93 -12.94 -5.14
CA ILE A 79 -11.88 -13.68 -4.45
C ILE A 79 -12.21 -15.17 -4.36
N LYS A 80 -13.42 -15.52 -3.91
CA LYS A 80 -13.84 -16.92 -3.76
C LYS A 80 -13.90 -17.67 -5.09
N ASN A 81 -14.18 -16.98 -6.19
CA ASN A 81 -14.24 -17.55 -7.53
C ASN A 81 -12.91 -17.45 -8.30
N ASN A 82 -11.81 -17.00 -7.68
CA ASN A 82 -10.52 -16.74 -8.34
C ASN A 82 -10.60 -15.77 -9.54
N GLN A 83 -11.51 -14.79 -9.44
CA GLN A 83 -11.76 -13.76 -10.44
C GLN A 83 -11.17 -12.39 -10.05
N LEU A 84 -10.57 -12.27 -8.86
CA LEU A 84 -9.90 -11.05 -8.43
C LEU A 84 -8.79 -10.67 -9.43
N LYS A 85 -8.90 -9.48 -10.00
CA LYS A 85 -7.88 -8.88 -10.88
C LYS A 85 -7.14 -7.78 -10.15
N LEU A 86 -5.82 -7.88 -10.13
CA LEU A 86 -4.96 -6.87 -9.54
C LEU A 86 -4.56 -5.83 -10.60
N ASP A 87 -4.75 -4.55 -10.26
CA ASP A 87 -4.38 -3.37 -11.05
C ASP A 87 -3.38 -2.52 -10.25
N ILE A 88 -2.10 -2.93 -10.33
CA ILE A 88 -1.01 -2.28 -9.58
C ILE A 88 -0.50 -1.07 -10.38
N LYS A 89 -1.00 0.12 -10.03
CA LYS A 89 -0.61 1.40 -10.64
C LYS A 89 0.60 2.06 -9.98
N ALA A 90 0.95 1.65 -8.76
CA ALA A 90 2.15 2.14 -8.08
C ALA A 90 3.41 1.83 -8.92
N GLN A 91 4.35 2.78 -8.96
CA GLN A 91 5.58 2.70 -9.77
C GLN A 91 6.85 2.75 -8.91
N GLY A 92 8.00 2.49 -9.53
CA GLY A 92 9.31 2.51 -8.86
C GLY A 92 9.41 1.49 -7.73
N LEU A 93 10.10 1.86 -6.64
CA LEU A 93 10.26 1.00 -5.47
C LEU A 93 8.91 0.60 -4.86
N LEU A 94 7.95 1.53 -4.74
CA LEU A 94 6.64 1.23 -4.17
C LEU A 94 5.84 0.26 -5.05
N GLY A 95 5.92 0.42 -6.37
CA GLY A 95 5.34 -0.52 -7.32
C GLY A 95 5.96 -1.91 -7.22
N TRP A 96 7.28 -1.99 -7.07
CA TRP A 96 7.98 -3.25 -6.85
C TRP A 96 7.53 -3.92 -5.54
N ILE A 97 7.42 -3.17 -4.45
CA ILE A 97 6.91 -3.69 -3.16
C ILE A 97 5.48 -4.23 -3.33
N CYS A 98 4.60 -3.48 -3.99
CA CYS A 98 3.22 -3.92 -4.24
C CYS A 98 3.19 -5.23 -5.02
N LYS A 99 3.94 -5.33 -6.13
CA LYS A 99 3.99 -6.54 -6.97
C LYS A 99 4.46 -7.77 -6.20
N ASN A 100 5.45 -7.63 -5.33
CA ASN A 100 5.99 -8.76 -4.57
C ASN A 100 5.18 -9.11 -3.31
N SER A 101 4.31 -8.19 -2.86
CA SER A 101 3.43 -8.39 -1.70
C SER A 101 2.06 -8.94 -2.10
N LEU A 102 1.53 -8.48 -3.23
CA LEU A 102 0.19 -8.80 -3.74
C LEU A 102 0.21 -10.03 -4.65
N GLN A 103 0.69 -11.15 -4.13
CA GLN A 103 0.59 -12.45 -4.80
C GLN A 103 -0.61 -13.22 -4.26
N ILE A 104 -1.44 -13.79 -5.15
CA ILE A 104 -2.62 -14.57 -4.75
C ILE A 104 -2.18 -15.78 -3.94
N ASN A 105 -1.14 -16.48 -4.41
CA ASN A 105 -0.49 -17.55 -3.68
C ASN A 105 0.38 -16.97 -2.54
N PRO A 106 0.12 -17.31 -1.26
CA PRO A 106 0.91 -16.81 -0.12
C PRO A 106 2.39 -17.18 -0.19
N GLU A 107 2.73 -18.32 -0.78
CA GLU A 107 4.11 -18.79 -0.86
C GLU A 107 4.97 -17.94 -1.80
N GLU A 108 4.35 -17.34 -2.82
CA GLU A 108 5.01 -16.45 -3.77
C GLU A 108 5.25 -15.04 -3.19
N ARG A 109 4.65 -14.71 -2.04
CA ARG A 109 4.86 -13.42 -1.37
C ARG A 109 6.24 -13.37 -0.72
N LEU A 110 6.97 -12.28 -0.95
CA LEU A 110 8.22 -12.03 -0.25
C LEU A 110 7.98 -11.82 1.25
N THR A 111 8.99 -12.16 2.06
CA THR A 111 8.99 -11.87 3.49
C THR A 111 9.28 -10.40 3.75
N ALA A 112 8.89 -9.91 4.93
CA ALA A 112 9.18 -8.53 5.35
C ALA A 112 10.69 -8.22 5.31
N ALA A 113 11.53 -9.19 5.69
CA ALA A 113 12.98 -9.06 5.66
C ALA A 113 13.50 -8.86 4.23
N GLN A 114 13.07 -9.69 3.28
CA GLN A 114 13.46 -9.58 1.88
C GLN A 114 13.03 -8.26 1.25
N ILE A 115 11.80 -7.81 1.55
CA ILE A 115 11.29 -6.51 1.09
C ILE A 115 12.15 -5.37 1.66
N LEU A 116 12.46 -5.44 2.96
CA LEU A 116 13.28 -4.43 3.63
C LEU A 116 14.70 -4.37 3.08
N ASP A 117 15.34 -5.52 2.85
CA ASP A 117 16.71 -5.58 2.32
C ASP A 117 16.77 -5.02 0.89
N TYR A 118 15.79 -5.34 0.05
CA TYR A 118 15.71 -4.73 -1.28
C TYR A 118 15.48 -3.22 -1.18
N ALA A 119 14.51 -2.76 -0.38
CA ALA A 119 14.24 -1.34 -0.20
C ALA A 119 15.49 -0.60 0.30
N LYS A 120 16.24 -1.23 1.21
CA LYS A 120 17.51 -0.70 1.70
C LYS A 120 18.54 -0.53 0.59
N SER A 121 18.67 -1.53 -0.29
CA SER A 121 19.60 -1.47 -1.43
C SER A 121 19.29 -0.36 -2.43
N GLN A 122 18.02 0.06 -2.52
CA GLN A 122 17.56 1.08 -3.47
C GLN A 122 17.61 2.50 -2.91
N LEU A 123 17.77 2.65 -1.59
CA LEU A 123 17.73 3.93 -0.90
C LEU A 123 19.12 4.26 -0.35
N GLU A 124 19.70 5.37 -0.80
CA GLU A 124 20.86 5.96 -0.12
C GLU A 124 20.38 6.52 1.23
N PHE A 125 20.64 5.80 2.33
CA PHE A 125 20.09 6.10 3.67
C PHE A 125 20.48 7.46 4.26
N GLU A 126 21.43 8.18 3.66
CA GLU A 126 21.97 9.42 4.23
C GLU A 126 21.06 10.65 4.07
N THR A 127 19.93 10.58 3.33
CA THR A 127 19.12 11.79 3.04
C THR A 127 17.59 11.65 3.18
N LEU A 128 17.08 10.56 3.75
CA LEU A 128 15.63 10.46 4.00
C LEU A 128 15.25 11.19 5.30
N GLN A 129 15.14 12.51 5.24
CA GLN A 129 14.32 13.22 6.22
C GLN A 129 12.85 12.94 5.92
N PRO A 130 12.05 12.47 6.90
CA PRO A 130 10.62 12.33 6.72
C PRO A 130 10.02 13.68 6.37
N CYS A 131 9.60 13.85 5.12
CA CYS A 131 9.07 15.12 4.60
C CYS A 131 7.53 15.10 4.54
N LEU A 132 6.89 14.36 5.44
CA LEU A 132 5.47 14.60 5.72
C LEU A 132 5.41 15.98 6.38
N HIS A 133 4.93 16.98 5.64
CA HIS A 133 4.63 18.27 6.24
C HIS A 133 3.23 18.20 6.84
N HIS A 134 3.03 18.86 7.98
CA HIS A 134 1.72 18.98 8.61
C HIS A 134 0.72 19.56 7.60
N CYS A 135 -0.14 18.70 7.06
CA CYS A 135 -1.25 19.16 6.23
C CYS A 135 -2.37 19.55 7.19
N THR A 136 -2.75 20.83 7.23
CA THR A 136 -3.84 21.31 8.08
C THR A 136 -5.14 20.65 7.62
N ILE A 137 -5.52 19.55 8.26
CA ILE A 137 -6.78 18.86 7.97
C ILE A 137 -7.91 19.76 8.48
N ARG A 138 -8.54 20.51 7.56
CA ARG A 138 -9.84 21.12 7.85
C ARG A 138 -10.84 19.99 8.00
N ARG A 139 -11.18 19.63 9.25
CA ARG A 139 -12.28 18.71 9.55
C ARG A 139 -13.53 19.24 8.85
N ALA A 140 -13.94 18.60 7.76
CA ALA A 140 -15.29 18.76 7.27
C ALA A 140 -16.21 18.03 8.25
N ASN A 141 -17.20 18.72 8.80
CA ASN A 141 -18.25 18.10 9.60
C ASN A 141 -19.04 17.15 8.69
N THR A 142 -18.68 15.87 8.68
CA THR A 142 -19.45 14.82 8.03
C THR A 142 -19.72 13.73 9.04
N ASN A 143 -21.01 13.41 9.26
CA ASN A 143 -21.51 12.32 10.11
C ASN A 143 -21.19 10.92 9.57
N THR A 144 -20.01 10.73 8.96
CA THR A 144 -19.57 9.44 8.43
C THR A 144 -18.46 8.87 9.28
N THR A 145 -18.59 7.60 9.64
CA THR A 145 -17.74 6.81 10.55
C THR A 145 -16.28 6.68 10.11
N MET A 146 -15.92 7.10 8.90
CA MET A 146 -14.54 7.33 8.49
C MET A 146 -14.33 8.80 8.11
N PRO A 147 -13.30 9.48 8.66
CA PRO A 147 -12.88 10.75 8.12
C PRO A 147 -12.44 10.54 6.67
N LYS A 148 -13.04 11.28 5.72
CA LYS A 148 -12.49 11.43 4.37
C LYS A 148 -11.15 12.14 4.49
N ILE A 149 -10.08 11.40 4.78
CA ILE A 149 -8.71 11.91 4.72
C ILE A 149 -8.41 12.11 3.23
N ARG A 150 -8.72 13.29 2.72
CA ARG A 150 -8.14 13.75 1.46
C ARG A 150 -6.68 14.06 1.75
N PHE A 151 -5.79 13.11 1.49
CA PHE A 151 -4.39 13.44 1.28
C PHE A 151 -4.32 14.31 0.02
N GLN A 152 -4.41 15.63 0.18
CA GLN A 152 -3.84 16.53 -0.81
C GLN A 152 -2.33 16.40 -0.66
N ILE A 153 -1.75 15.45 -1.38
CA ILE A 153 -0.31 15.41 -1.59
C ILE A 153 0.01 16.59 -2.52
N ASN A 154 -0.02 17.81 -1.96
CA ASN A 154 0.45 19.02 -2.63
C ASN A 154 1.99 19.06 -2.69
N THR A 155 2.64 18.05 -2.10
CA THR A 155 4.05 17.79 -2.28
C THR A 155 4.24 17.16 -3.66
N PRO A 156 5.08 17.71 -4.55
CA PRO A 156 5.58 16.89 -5.64
C PRO A 156 6.20 15.66 -4.99
N VAL A 157 5.73 14.47 -5.37
CA VAL A 157 6.40 13.22 -5.06
C VAL A 157 7.73 13.28 -5.82
N ILE A 158 8.72 13.95 -5.23
CA ILE A 158 10.08 14.00 -5.74
C ILE A 158 10.69 12.65 -5.38
N ILE A 159 10.39 11.62 -6.17
CA ILE A 159 11.26 10.46 -6.26
C ILE A 159 12.49 10.94 -7.04
N ARG A 160 13.41 11.63 -6.38
CA ARG A 160 14.79 11.74 -6.86
C ARG A 160 15.55 10.53 -6.34
N ALA A 161 15.23 9.36 -6.90
CA ALA A 161 16.30 8.41 -7.13
C ALA A 161 17.13 9.03 -8.25
N ARG A 162 18.40 9.36 -7.99
CA ARG A 162 19.35 9.69 -9.06
C ARG A 162 19.51 8.44 -9.93
N ILE A 163 18.64 8.28 -10.91
CA ILE A 163 18.90 7.37 -12.02
C ILE A 163 20.03 8.03 -12.80
N GLY A 164 21.19 7.38 -12.82
CA GLY A 164 22.37 7.85 -13.56
C GLY A 164 22.00 8.20 -15.01
N ASN A 165 22.42 9.39 -15.43
CA ASN A 165 22.40 9.96 -16.78
C ASN A 165 21.68 9.16 -17.88
N ILE A 166 20.38 9.37 -18.03
CA ILE A 166 19.68 9.10 -19.29
C ILE A 166 19.24 10.44 -19.88
N ASN A 167 19.90 10.82 -20.98
CA ASN A 167 19.64 12.04 -21.75
C ASN A 167 18.23 12.00 -22.38
N TYR A 168 17.26 12.68 -21.78
CA TYR A 168 16.01 13.00 -22.46
C TYR A 168 16.10 14.36 -23.17
N LYS A 169 16.12 14.34 -24.50
CA LYS A 169 16.00 15.52 -25.36
C LYS A 169 14.68 16.24 -25.05
N LYS A 170 14.80 17.47 -24.57
CA LYS A 170 13.73 18.42 -24.27
C LYS A 170 13.06 18.86 -25.59
N ARG A 171 11.78 18.53 -25.82
CA ARG A 171 10.95 19.21 -26.84
C ARG A 171 10.05 20.24 -26.15
N ARG A 172 10.35 21.52 -26.38
CA ARG A 172 9.47 22.70 -26.18
C ARG A 172 8.48 22.74 -27.36
N GLN A 173 7.17 22.82 -27.10
CA GLN A 173 6.30 24.03 -27.19
C GLN A 173 5.91 24.30 -28.68
N ILE A 174 4.69 24.64 -29.16
CA ILE A 174 3.56 25.50 -28.77
C ILE A 174 2.40 25.15 -29.75
N ARG A 175 1.10 25.30 -29.36
CA ARG A 175 0.13 26.21 -30.01
C ARG A 175 -1.29 26.11 -29.44
N SER A 176 -1.74 27.29 -29.02
CA SER A 176 -3.09 27.81 -28.78
C SER A 176 -4.06 27.58 -29.94
N LEU A 177 -5.35 27.58 -29.62
CA LEU A 177 -6.51 28.17 -30.33
C LEU A 177 -7.65 28.16 -29.29
N GLU A 178 -8.03 29.33 -28.79
CA GLU A 178 -9.28 30.04 -29.16
C GLU A 178 -10.56 29.26 -28.82
#